data_AF-A0A1W9LIC4-F1
#
_entry.id   AF-A0A1W9LIC4-F1
#
_cell.length_a   1.000
_cell.length_b   1.000
_cell.length_c   1.000
_cell.angle_alpha   90.00
_cell.angle_beta   90.00
_cell.angle_gamma   90.00
#
_symmetry.space_group_name_H-M   'P 1'
#
loop_
_entity.id
_entity.type
_entity.pdbx_description
1 polymer ?
#
loop_
_entity_poly.entity_id
_entity_poly.type
_entity_poly.pdbx_seq_one_letter_code
_entity_poly.pdbx_strand_id
1 'polypeptide(L)'
;MDISKIESIIRENGYEDFRWISGVDVMVCQWPRFKCMFGCSTYGKKGTCPPSVPSIEECRNFFNEYEQIAVIHLKKILDDPEDRKEWSRKTNINLPKLEKAAFLSGHPKAFLLFMDEC
;
A
#
# COMPACT_ATOMS: atom_id res chain seq x y z
N MET A 1 9.16 -0.34 -18.24
CA MET A 1 8.78 0.80 -17.39
C MET A 1 9.99 1.70 -17.25
N ASP A 2 9.84 3.02 -17.35
CA ASP A 2 10.94 3.95 -17.05
C ASP A 2 11.01 4.14 -15.53
N ILE A 3 11.86 3.33 -14.88
CA ILE A 3 12.01 3.31 -13.42
C ILE A 3 12.45 4.69 -12.92
N SER A 4 13.46 5.30 -13.55
CA SER A 4 13.99 6.59 -13.14
C SER A 4 12.94 7.70 -13.17
N LYS A 5 12.04 7.69 -14.15
CA LYS A 5 10.91 8.63 -14.19
C LYS A 5 9.96 8.44 -13.01
N ILE A 6 9.60 7.19 -12.67
CA ILE A 6 8.73 6.92 -11.52
C ILE A 6 9.42 7.29 -10.21
N GLU A 7 10.71 7.03 -10.08
CA GLU A 7 11.49 7.44 -8.90
C GLU A 7 11.48 8.97 -8.71
N SER A 8 11.61 9.75 -9.79
CA SER A 8 11.46 11.21 -9.74
C SER A 8 10.08 11.59 -9.22
N ILE A 9 9.02 10.97 -9.76
CA ILE A 9 7.64 11.23 -9.33
C ILE A 9 7.44 10.89 -7.85
N ILE A 10 7.99 9.77 -7.36
CA ILE A 10 7.91 9.37 -5.95
C ILE A 10 8.57 10.43 -5.05
N ARG A 11 9.77 10.89 -5.40
CA ARG A 11 10.51 11.93 -4.66
C ARG A 11 9.83 13.29 -4.71
N GLU A 12 9.34 13.71 -5.88
CA GLU A 12 8.59 14.97 -6.05
C GLU A 12 7.29 15.01 -5.21
N ASN A 13 6.74 13.83 -4.87
CA ASN A 13 5.59 13.70 -3.97
C ASN A 13 5.98 13.58 -2.48
N GLY A 14 7.27 13.71 -2.15
CA GLY A 14 7.79 13.76 -0.78
C GLY A 14 8.17 12.41 -0.17
N TYR A 15 8.36 11.37 -0.98
CA TYR A 15 8.73 10.04 -0.53
C TYR A 15 10.17 9.71 -0.93
N GLU A 16 11.08 9.71 0.05
CA GLU A 16 12.53 9.53 -0.20
C GLU A 16 13.02 8.10 0.04
N ASP A 17 12.29 7.33 0.85
CA ASP A 17 12.67 5.97 1.26
C ASP A 17 11.71 4.97 0.62
N PHE A 18 12.18 4.30 -0.43
CA PHE A 18 11.43 3.27 -1.13
C PHE A 18 12.35 2.22 -1.73
N ARG A 19 11.80 1.04 -1.98
CA ARG A 19 12.51 -0.07 -2.64
C ARG A 19 11.62 -0.77 -3.64
N TRP A 20 12.22 -1.16 -4.76
CA TRP A 20 11.58 -1.99 -5.77
C TRP A 20 11.63 -3.46 -5.38
N ILE A 21 10.50 -4.14 -5.58
CA ILE A 21 10.36 -5.60 -5.56
C ILE A 21 9.59 -6.04 -6.80
N SER A 22 9.66 -7.32 -7.13
CA SER A 22 8.76 -7.91 -8.12
C SER A 22 7.46 -8.38 -7.47
N GLY A 23 6.37 -8.43 -8.24
CA GLY A 23 5.12 -9.04 -7.79
C GLY A 23 5.27 -10.50 -7.38
N VAL A 24 6.19 -11.23 -8.01
CA VAL A 24 6.51 -12.62 -7.65
C VAL A 24 7.24 -12.75 -6.31
N ASP A 25 7.86 -11.67 -5.82
CA ASP A 25 8.52 -11.63 -4.51
C ASP A 25 7.49 -11.46 -3.36
N VAL A 26 6.25 -11.09 -3.68
CA VAL A 26 5.18 -10.91 -2.70
C VAL A 26 4.65 -12.27 -2.25
N MET A 27 5.07 -12.71 -1.07
CA MET A 27 4.57 -13.97 -0.49
C MET A 27 3.11 -13.86 -0.04
N VAL A 28 2.21 -14.46 -0.83
CA VAL A 28 0.79 -14.55 -0.51
C VAL A 28 0.46 -15.85 0.22
N CYS A 29 0.18 -15.74 1.52
CA CYS A 29 -0.08 -16.88 2.43
C CYS A 29 -1.46 -16.81 3.11
N GLN A 30 -1.87 -17.91 3.75
CA GLN A 30 -3.12 -17.99 4.52
C GLN A 30 -3.02 -17.33 5.90
N TRP A 31 -1.86 -17.39 6.55
CA TRP A 31 -1.67 -16.93 7.92
C TRP A 31 -2.05 -15.45 8.16
N PRO A 32 -1.88 -14.49 7.22
CA PRO A 32 -2.34 -13.11 7.43
C PRO A 32 -3.87 -13.03 7.59
N ARG A 33 -4.62 -13.88 6.85
CA ARG A 33 -6.08 -13.96 6.97
C ARG A 33 -6.50 -14.50 8.34
N PHE A 34 -5.83 -15.55 8.82
CA PHE A 34 -6.05 -16.06 10.18
C PHE A 34 -5.69 -15.01 11.25
N LYS A 35 -4.58 -14.29 11.09
CA LYS A 35 -4.21 -13.19 11.99
C LYS A 35 -5.28 -12.10 12.02
N CYS A 36 -5.87 -11.75 10.87
CA CYS A 36 -6.99 -10.79 10.81
C CYS A 36 -8.23 -11.34 11.54
N MET A 37 -8.64 -12.58 11.24
CA MET A 37 -9.89 -13.15 11.78
C MET A 37 -9.84 -13.46 13.27
N PHE A 38 -8.68 -13.89 13.78
CA PHE A 38 -8.55 -14.41 15.15
C PHE A 38 -7.62 -13.59 16.04
N GLY A 39 -6.79 -12.72 15.46
CA GLY A 39 -5.80 -11.92 16.19
C GLY A 39 -6.10 -10.41 16.21
N CYS A 40 -7.12 -9.95 15.50
CA CYS A 40 -7.49 -8.52 15.43
C CYS A 40 -8.65 -8.20 16.37
N SER A 41 -8.46 -7.23 17.28
CA SER A 41 -9.49 -6.77 18.23
C SER A 41 -10.65 -6.01 17.58
N THR A 42 -10.49 -5.64 16.30
CA THR A 42 -11.50 -4.94 15.49
C THR A 42 -12.00 -5.77 14.32
N TYR A 43 -11.73 -7.08 14.29
CA TYR A 43 -12.29 -7.97 13.27
C TYR A 43 -13.82 -7.87 13.21
N GLY A 44 -14.39 -7.81 12.01
CA GLY A 44 -15.82 -7.68 11.76
C GLY A 44 -16.42 -6.29 12.03
N LYS A 45 -15.62 -5.31 12.47
CA LYS A 45 -16.08 -3.93 12.73
C LYS A 45 -15.87 -2.96 11.55
N LYS A 46 -15.08 -3.36 10.55
CA LYS A 46 -14.74 -2.54 9.39
C LYS A 46 -15.03 -3.29 8.10
N GLY A 47 -15.41 -2.57 7.04
CA GLY A 47 -15.71 -3.13 5.70
C GLY A 47 -14.49 -3.69 4.97
N THR A 48 -13.31 -3.60 5.57
CA THR A 48 -12.01 -4.13 5.13
C THR A 48 -11.70 -5.51 5.74
N CYS A 49 -12.65 -6.12 6.47
CA CYS A 49 -12.51 -7.47 6.99
C CYS A 49 -13.03 -8.51 5.96
N PRO A 50 -12.45 -9.72 5.93
CA PRO A 50 -13.06 -10.85 5.25
C PRO A 50 -14.54 -11.05 5.66
N PRO A 51 -15.45 -11.39 4.72
CA PRO A 51 -15.22 -11.71 3.31
C PRO A 51 -15.22 -10.50 2.35
N SER A 52 -15.28 -9.26 2.84
CA SER A 52 -15.40 -8.04 2.02
C SER A 52 -14.10 -7.58 1.35
N VAL A 53 -13.06 -8.43 1.36
CA VAL A 53 -11.76 -8.18 0.73
C VAL A 53 -11.42 -9.33 -0.22
N PRO A 54 -10.53 -9.11 -1.20
CA PRO A 54 -10.12 -10.15 -2.12
C PRO A 54 -9.71 -11.44 -1.41
N SER A 55 -10.04 -12.56 -2.03
CA SER A 55 -9.56 -13.88 -1.65
C SER A 55 -8.04 -13.97 -1.76
N ILE A 56 -7.46 -14.97 -1.10
CA ILE A 56 -6.02 -15.24 -1.17
C ILE A 56 -5.59 -15.56 -2.62
N GLU A 57 -6.47 -16.17 -3.41
CA GLU A 57 -6.20 -16.46 -4.82
C GLU A 57 -6.23 -15.19 -5.68
N GLU A 58 -7.24 -14.33 -5.48
CA GLU A 58 -7.30 -13.03 -6.16
C GLU A 58 -6.07 -12.17 -5.85
N CYS A 59 -5.63 -12.11 -4.58
CA CYS A 59 -4.38 -11.43 -4.22
C CYS A 59 -3.16 -12.00 -4.95
N ARG A 60 -3.04 -13.33 -5.02
CA ARG A 60 -1.91 -13.99 -5.71
C ARG A 60 -1.90 -13.64 -7.20
N ASN A 61 -3.06 -13.67 -7.84
CA ASN A 61 -3.18 -13.31 -9.24
C ASN A 61 -2.87 -11.82 -9.45
N PHE A 62 -3.43 -10.95 -8.62
CA PHE A 62 -3.19 -9.51 -8.67
C PHE A 62 -1.70 -9.15 -8.59
N PHE A 63 -0.97 -9.66 -7.60
CA PHE A 63 0.46 -9.33 -7.48
C PHE A 63 1.28 -9.86 -8.67
N ASN A 64 0.93 -11.01 -9.24
CA ASN A 64 1.60 -11.56 -10.43
C ASN A 64 1.43 -10.70 -11.69
N GLU A 65 0.49 -9.75 -11.73
CA GLU A 65 0.32 -8.82 -12.85
C GLU A 65 1.36 -7.69 -12.89
N TYR A 66 2.17 -7.57 -11.82
CA TYR A 66 3.15 -6.50 -11.63
C TYR A 66 4.57 -7.03 -11.65
N GLU A 67 5.35 -6.63 -12.65
CA GLU A 67 6.79 -6.88 -12.69
C GLU A 67 7.54 -6.03 -11.64
N GLN A 68 7.00 -4.86 -11.32
CA GLN A 68 7.63 -3.84 -10.47
C GLN A 68 6.61 -3.27 -9.49
N ILE A 69 6.95 -3.32 -8.20
CA ILE A 69 6.18 -2.75 -7.09
C ILE A 69 7.13 -1.87 -6.27
N ALA A 70 6.76 -0.61 -6.07
CA ALA A 70 7.48 0.28 -5.17
C ALA A 70 6.91 0.14 -3.74
N VAL A 71 7.73 -0.36 -2.82
CA VAL A 71 7.43 -0.38 -1.39
C VAL A 71 7.94 0.91 -0.79
N ILE A 72 7.03 1.79 -0.36
CA ILE A 72 7.36 3.09 0.21
C ILE A 72 7.37 2.99 1.74
N HIS A 73 8.47 3.41 2.36
CA HIS A 73 8.62 3.45 3.80
C HIS A 73 8.33 4.85 4.34
N LEU A 74 7.35 4.93 5.26
CA LEU A 74 6.89 6.18 5.85
C LEU A 74 7.33 6.26 7.31
N LYS A 75 8.41 7.00 7.55
CA LYS A 75 8.93 7.22 8.90
C LYS A 75 8.42 8.53 9.48
N LYS A 76 7.75 8.45 10.62
CA LYS A 76 7.30 9.63 11.39
C LYS A 76 7.59 9.43 12.87
N ILE A 77 8.27 10.41 13.47
CA ILE A 77 8.37 10.53 14.92
C ILE A 77 7.20 11.42 15.35
N LEU A 78 6.44 10.95 16.34
CA LEU A 78 5.30 11.64 16.92
C LEU A 78 5.64 11.99 18.37
N ASP A 79 5.31 13.22 18.78
CA ASP A 79 5.49 13.66 20.16
C ASP A 79 4.37 13.08 21.05
N ASP A 80 3.14 13.01 20.52
CA ASP A 80 1.99 12.32 21.13
C ASP A 80 1.56 11.13 20.25
N PRO A 81 1.48 9.90 20.80
CA PRO A 81 0.94 8.73 20.07
C PRO A 81 -0.47 8.93 19.48
N GLU A 82 -1.32 9.77 20.08
CA GLU A 82 -2.69 10.01 19.58
C GLU A 82 -2.70 10.77 18.24
N ASP A 83 -1.63 11.52 17.93
CA ASP A 83 -1.47 12.21 16.64
C ASP A 83 -1.33 11.24 15.46
N ARG A 84 -1.06 9.95 15.72
CA ARG A 84 -0.94 8.91 14.69
C ARG A 84 -2.13 8.90 13.75
N LYS A 85 -3.35 8.99 14.29
CA LYS A 85 -4.59 8.94 13.49
C LYS A 85 -4.70 10.11 12.53
N GLU A 86 -4.42 11.32 13.01
CA GLU A 86 -4.49 12.51 12.16
C GLU A 86 -3.39 12.49 11.10
N TRP A 87 -2.18 12.07 11.47
CA TRP A 87 -1.07 11.90 10.54
C TRP A 87 -1.38 10.87 9.46
N SER A 88 -1.82 9.65 9.83
CA SER A 88 -2.21 8.60 8.87
C SER A 88 -3.29 9.09 7.91
N ARG A 89 -4.31 9.78 8.42
CA ARG A 89 -5.40 10.34 7.60
C ARG A 89 -4.87 11.35 6.58
N LYS A 90 -4.02 12.29 7.01
CA LYS A 90 -3.40 13.28 6.11
C LYS A 90 -2.53 12.60 5.05
N THR A 91 -1.77 11.58 5.44
CA THR A 91 -0.94 10.80 4.51
C THR A 91 -1.78 10.06 3.48
N ASN A 92 -2.82 9.34 3.90
CA ASN A 92 -3.72 8.60 3.00
C ASN A 92 -4.51 9.51 2.03
N ILE A 93 -4.82 10.75 2.42
CA ILE A 93 -5.43 11.73 1.50
C ILE A 93 -4.46 12.19 0.40
N ASN A 94 -3.15 12.20 0.69
CA ASN A 94 -2.15 12.66 -0.26
C ASN A 94 -1.58 11.53 -1.13
N LEU A 95 -1.54 10.28 -0.66
CA LEU A 95 -1.03 9.14 -1.43
C LEU A 95 -1.66 8.99 -2.83
N PRO A 96 -2.98 9.17 -3.05
CA PRO A 96 -3.57 9.12 -4.40
C PRO A 96 -3.00 10.13 -5.40
N LYS A 97 -2.36 11.21 -4.95
CA LYS A 97 -1.67 12.15 -5.84
C LYS A 97 -0.47 11.48 -6.53
N LEU A 98 0.23 10.60 -5.82
CA LEU A 98 1.33 9.80 -6.37
C LEU A 98 0.82 8.83 -7.44
N GLU A 99 -0.25 8.09 -7.13
CA GLU A 99 -0.90 7.19 -8.10
C GLU A 99 -1.33 7.96 -9.36
N LYS A 100 -2.00 9.11 -9.19
CA LYS A 100 -2.42 9.98 -10.29
C LYS A 100 -1.22 10.47 -11.12
N ALA A 101 -0.13 10.89 -10.49
CA ALA A 101 1.06 11.35 -11.20
C ALA A 101 1.70 10.21 -12.01
N ALA A 102 1.82 9.02 -11.43
CA ALA A 102 2.30 7.82 -12.12
C ALA A 102 1.38 7.47 -13.32
N PHE A 103 0.07 7.48 -13.11
CA PHE A 103 -0.93 7.24 -14.17
C PHE A 103 -0.76 8.22 -15.34
N LEU A 104 -0.76 9.53 -15.05
CA LEU A 104 -0.62 10.59 -16.06
C LEU A 104 0.75 10.58 -16.76
N SER A 105 1.75 9.95 -16.16
CA SER A 105 3.08 9.80 -16.76
C SER A 105 3.20 8.67 -17.80
N GLY A 106 2.10 7.94 -18.05
CA GLY A 106 2.04 6.84 -19.02
C GLY A 106 1.98 5.43 -18.39
N HIS A 107 1.66 5.33 -17.10
CA HIS A 107 1.60 4.04 -16.38
C HIS A 107 0.15 3.74 -15.95
N PRO A 108 -0.72 3.26 -16.87
CA PRO A 108 -2.15 3.13 -16.61
C PRO A 108 -2.51 2.06 -15.56
N LYS A 109 -1.60 1.11 -15.31
CA LYS A 109 -1.72 0.11 -14.23
C LYS A 109 -1.17 0.62 -12.89
N ALA A 110 -0.85 1.91 -12.76
CA ALA A 110 -0.45 2.46 -11.47
C ALA A 110 -1.58 2.24 -10.45
N PHE A 111 -1.25 1.56 -9.36
CA PHE A 111 -2.19 1.21 -8.30
C PHE A 111 -1.48 1.32 -6.95
N LEU A 112 -2.09 2.06 -6.03
CA LEU A 112 -1.55 2.33 -4.71
C LEU A 112 -2.42 1.70 -3.64
N LEU A 113 -1.78 0.94 -2.75
CA LEU A 113 -2.40 0.45 -1.52
C LEU A 113 -2.28 1.51 -0.42
N PHE A 114 -3.37 1.76 0.30
CA PHE A 114 -3.39 2.69 1.42
C PHE A 114 -2.45 2.23 2.55
N MET A 115 -1.96 3.20 3.32
CA MET A 115 -1.13 2.96 4.49
C MET A 115 -1.94 3.25 5.75
N ASP A 116 -2.47 2.22 6.40
CA ASP A 116 -2.78 2.16 7.84
C ASP A 116 -3.27 0.74 8.19
N GLU A 117 -3.70 0.55 9.43
CA GLU A 117 -4.53 -0.58 9.84
C GLU A 117 -5.83 -0.69 9.03
N CYS A 118 -6.24 -1.93 8.74
CA CYS A 118 -7.55 -2.26 8.17
C CYS A 118 -8.67 -1.56 8.92
#